data_AF-A0A9E3NEJ3-F1
#
_entry.id   AF-A0A9E3NEJ3-F1
#
_cell.length_a   1.000
_cell.length_b   1.000
_cell.length_c   1.000
_cell.angle_alpha   90.00
_cell.angle_beta   90.00
_cell.angle_gamma   90.00
#
_symmetry.space_group_name_H-M   'P 1'
#
loop_
_entity.id
_entity.type
_entity.pdbx_description
1 polymer ?
#
loop_
_entity_poly.entity_id
_entity_poly.type
_entity_poly.pdbx_seq_one_letter_code
_entity_poly.pdbx_strand_id
1 'polypeptide(L)'
;MLIPRPIEALIVFIIVTALVQFYIDLGHPQQSIVAKAMQVNHTMDDHTSGHICMLTANGTALAWKKETLLDWNDFKAEEKNSPGQAVATSNTGFGYTITKKGFKPQGYVFAHFYCSGSWKKPGLLSDQVLAHEQRHFDICELYSRKFLASIDALKTEQNFNFATLSTTYDELNKEFAGFQEQYDEETKHSMDAFAQKLWNGRIKRELEQLEQYALNRNF
;
A
#
# COMPACT_ATOMS: atom_id res chain seq x y z
N MET A 1 10.34 15.77 33.33
CA MET A 1 10.44 14.36 32.86
C MET A 1 11.18 14.41 31.54
N LEU A 2 12.44 13.96 31.51
CA LEU A 2 13.37 14.20 30.42
C LEU A 2 13.11 13.22 29.27
N ILE A 3 12.73 13.74 28.11
CA ILE A 3 12.63 13.01 26.85
C ILE A 3 14.06 12.74 26.36
N PRO A 4 14.47 11.50 26.05
CA PRO A 4 15.78 11.23 25.52
C PRO A 4 15.93 11.79 24.09
N ARG A 5 17.13 12.30 23.79
CA ARG A 5 17.51 13.02 22.55
C ARG A 5 17.71 12.06 21.36
N PRO A 6 17.60 12.54 20.11
CA PRO A 6 17.52 11.75 18.87
C PRO A 6 18.78 10.98 18.43
N ILE A 7 19.76 10.78 19.32
CA ILE A 7 21.02 10.09 19.02
C ILE A 7 20.86 8.56 19.12
N GLU A 8 19.95 8.05 19.95
CA GLU A 8 19.74 6.61 20.14
C GLU A 8 19.10 5.93 18.91
N ALA A 9 18.23 6.62 18.18
CA ALA A 9 17.62 6.10 16.96
C ALA A 9 18.63 5.98 15.79
N LEU A 10 19.63 6.87 15.74
CA LEU A 10 20.69 6.82 14.73
C LEU A 10 21.65 5.64 14.99
N ILE A 11 21.89 5.30 16.25
CA ILE A 11 22.75 4.18 16.66
C ILE A 11 22.12 2.84 16.29
N VAL A 12 20.81 2.66 16.50
CA VAL A 12 20.10 1.42 16.12
C VAL A 12 20.10 1.22 14.59
N PHE A 13 19.94 2.29 13.80
CA PHE A 13 19.97 2.23 12.34
C PHE A 13 21.36 1.85 11.79
N ILE A 14 22.44 2.38 12.39
CA ILE A 14 23.81 2.02 12.06
C ILE A 14 24.11 0.57 12.45
N ILE A 15 23.57 0.07 13.58
CA ILE A 15 23.79 -1.33 14.01
C ILE A 15 23.06 -2.31 13.06
N VAL A 16 21.83 -2.01 12.64
CA VAL A 16 21.08 -2.90 11.73
C VAL A 16 21.73 -2.95 10.34
N THR A 17 22.20 -1.81 9.81
CA THR A 17 22.93 -1.78 8.52
C THR A 17 24.31 -2.43 8.61
N ALA A 18 25.04 -2.23 9.71
CA ALA A 18 26.34 -2.87 9.94
C ALA A 18 26.23 -4.40 10.14
N LEU A 19 25.17 -4.89 10.78
CA LEU A 19 24.91 -6.33 10.93
C LEU A 19 24.52 -6.97 9.59
N VAL A 20 23.76 -6.27 8.75
CA VAL A 20 23.47 -6.73 7.37
C VAL A 20 24.75 -6.78 6.54
N GLN A 21 25.64 -5.79 6.65
CA GLN A 21 26.92 -5.79 5.94
C GLN A 21 27.88 -6.87 6.44
N PHE A 22 27.98 -7.09 7.76
CA PHE A 22 28.78 -8.16 8.35
C PHE A 22 28.27 -9.56 7.96
N TYR A 23 26.96 -9.75 7.84
CA TYR A 23 26.35 -11.00 7.38
C TYR A 23 26.64 -11.29 5.89
N ILE A 24 26.78 -10.24 5.07
CA ILE A 24 27.20 -10.33 3.66
C ILE A 24 28.68 -10.73 3.56
N ASP A 25 29.54 -10.18 4.42
CA ASP A 25 30.99 -10.41 4.39
C ASP A 25 31.38 -11.83 4.86
N LEU A 26 30.48 -12.56 5.54
CA LEU A 26 30.68 -13.96 5.99
C LEU A 26 30.39 -15.03 4.92
N GLY A 27 30.05 -14.66 3.68
CA GLY A 27 29.95 -15.61 2.56
C GLY A 27 28.76 -16.58 2.62
N HIS A 28 27.72 -16.27 3.39
CA HIS A 28 26.47 -17.03 3.35
C HIS A 28 25.72 -16.78 2.03
N PRO A 29 25.08 -17.81 1.41
CA PRO A 29 24.37 -17.64 0.15
C PRO A 29 23.27 -16.59 0.30
N GLN A 30 23.28 -15.57 -0.58
CA GLN A 30 22.35 -14.44 -0.55
C GLN A 30 20.90 -14.91 -0.51
N GLN A 31 20.26 -14.78 0.65
CA GLN A 31 18.83 -14.53 0.75
C GLN A 31 18.64 -13.03 0.92
N SER A 32 18.73 -12.27 -0.18
CA SER A 32 18.37 -10.86 -0.13
C SER A 32 16.84 -10.77 -0.02
N ILE A 33 16.37 -10.26 1.11
CA ILE A 33 14.97 -9.90 1.34
C ILE A 33 14.87 -8.42 1.03
N VAL A 34 14.01 -8.04 0.08
CA VAL A 34 13.61 -6.64 -0.12
C VAL A 34 12.14 -6.55 0.20
N ALA A 35 11.82 -5.78 1.24
CA ALA A 35 10.47 -5.39 1.59
C ALA A 35 10.36 -3.88 1.43
N LYS A 36 9.40 -3.43 0.61
CA LYS A 36 9.10 -2.01 0.44
C LYS A 36 7.67 -1.78 0.86
N ALA A 37 7.50 -0.93 1.87
CA ALA A 37 6.21 -0.52 2.40
C ALA A 37 6.26 0.95 2.80
N MET A 38 5.11 1.61 2.71
CA MET A 38 4.92 3.00 3.11
C MET A 38 5.02 3.11 4.64
N GLN A 39 5.87 4.02 5.14
CA GLN A 39 6.06 4.27 6.57
C GLN A 39 4.77 4.83 7.21
N VAL A 40 4.42 4.47 8.45
CA VAL A 40 4.60 5.26 9.69
C VAL A 40 3.90 4.57 10.90
N ASN A 41 4.61 4.60 12.04
CA ASN A 41 4.30 4.49 13.48
C ASN A 41 3.02 3.83 14.06
N HIS A 42 3.32 3.13 15.16
CA HIS A 42 2.53 2.28 16.05
C HIS A 42 1.41 2.98 16.84
N THR A 43 0.22 2.36 16.89
CA THR A 43 -0.67 2.25 18.07
C THR A 43 -1.62 1.05 17.93
N MET A 44 -2.03 0.50 19.08
CA MET A 44 -2.64 -0.82 19.29
C MET A 44 -4.12 -0.97 18.85
N ASP A 45 -4.50 -2.26 18.74
CA ASP A 45 -5.75 -2.84 18.24
C ASP A 45 -7.04 -2.36 18.91
N ASP A 46 -8.11 -2.23 18.11
CA ASP A 46 -9.50 -2.21 18.57
C ASP A 46 -10.35 -3.20 17.76
N HIS A 47 -10.96 -4.13 18.49
CA HIS A 47 -11.86 -5.17 18.03
C HIS A 47 -13.31 -4.69 18.18
N THR A 48 -13.86 -4.01 17.17
CA THR A 48 -15.31 -3.99 16.97
C THR A 48 -15.72 -3.88 15.50
N SER A 49 -16.56 -4.84 15.10
CA SER A 49 -17.44 -4.94 13.92
C SER A 49 -16.87 -5.19 12.52
N GLY A 50 -17.45 -6.22 11.87
CA GLY A 50 -17.47 -6.46 10.42
C GLY A 50 -16.17 -7.00 9.82
N HIS A 51 -15.15 -6.16 9.75
CA HIS A 51 -13.86 -6.49 9.17
C HIS A 51 -12.77 -6.45 10.25
N ILE A 52 -12.04 -7.55 10.38
CA ILE A 52 -10.88 -7.60 11.26
C ILE A 52 -9.69 -7.05 10.47
N CYS A 53 -9.28 -5.82 10.77
CA CYS A 53 -8.01 -5.29 10.31
C CYS A 53 -6.90 -6.17 10.89
N MET A 54 -6.17 -6.85 10.00
CA MET A 54 -5.13 -7.79 10.39
C MET A 54 -3.86 -7.01 10.72
N LEU A 55 -3.15 -7.42 11.76
CA LEU A 55 -1.85 -6.85 12.07
C LEU A 55 -0.85 -7.22 10.97
N THR A 56 -0.24 -6.19 10.36
CA THR A 56 0.85 -6.34 9.41
C THR A 56 2.13 -5.74 9.98
N ALA A 57 3.28 -5.95 9.32
CA ALA A 57 4.53 -5.28 9.67
C ALA A 57 4.42 -3.73 9.64
N ASN A 58 3.40 -3.19 8.96
CA ASN A 58 3.19 -1.76 8.76
C ASN A 58 1.93 -1.23 9.45
N GLY A 59 1.36 -1.98 10.41
CA GLY A 59 0.15 -1.61 11.16
C GLY A 59 -1.07 -2.47 10.82
N THR A 60 -2.22 -2.15 11.41
CA THR A 60 -3.47 -2.88 11.12
C THR A 60 -3.98 -2.51 9.73
N ALA A 61 -4.27 -3.51 8.91
CA ALA A 61 -4.68 -3.30 7.54
C ALA A 61 -5.74 -4.30 7.07
N LEU A 62 -6.54 -3.86 6.11
CA LEU A 62 -7.36 -4.72 5.28
C LEU A 62 -6.61 -5.01 3.99
N ALA A 63 -6.48 -6.29 3.65
CA ALA A 63 -5.99 -6.69 2.35
C ALA A 63 -7.10 -6.58 1.30
N TRP A 64 -6.75 -6.03 0.14
CA TRP A 64 -7.69 -5.91 -0.96
C TRP A 64 -8.14 -7.30 -1.42
N LYS A 65 -9.45 -7.45 -1.61
CA LYS A 65 -10.08 -8.59 -2.29
C LYS A 65 -11.24 -8.04 -3.10
N LYS A 66 -11.64 -8.77 -4.14
CA LYS A 66 -12.72 -8.36 -5.04
C LYS A 66 -14.05 -8.12 -4.30
N GLU A 67 -14.27 -8.84 -3.20
CA GLU A 67 -15.47 -8.75 -2.37
C GLU A 67 -15.30 -7.81 -1.17
N THR A 68 -14.10 -7.28 -0.91
CA THR A 68 -13.85 -6.37 0.21
C THR A 68 -14.42 -5.00 -0.11
N LEU A 69 -15.46 -4.59 0.63
CA LEU A 69 -16.00 -3.24 0.62
C LEU A 69 -15.61 -2.53 1.90
N LEU A 70 -15.05 -1.32 1.83
CA LEU A 70 -14.77 -0.50 2.99
C LEU A 70 -16.07 -0.18 3.72
N ASP A 71 -16.01 -0.24 5.04
CA ASP A 71 -17.03 0.26 5.95
C ASP A 71 -16.46 1.41 6.77
N TRP A 72 -17.32 2.31 7.25
CA TRP A 72 -16.85 3.42 8.08
C TRP A 72 -16.11 2.94 9.33
N ASN A 73 -16.41 1.76 9.88
CA ASN A 73 -15.69 1.18 11.03
C ASN A 73 -14.23 0.82 10.73
N ASP A 74 -13.83 0.78 9.47
CA ASP A 74 -12.44 0.53 9.06
C ASP A 74 -11.55 1.78 9.25
N PHE A 75 -12.13 2.97 9.36
CA PHE A 75 -11.42 4.25 9.56
C PHE A 75 -11.24 4.50 11.06
N LYS A 76 -10.10 4.04 11.61
CA LYS A 76 -9.83 3.99 13.05
C LYS A 76 -8.88 5.08 13.55
N ALA A 77 -8.25 5.83 12.66
CA ALA A 77 -7.38 6.92 13.06
C ALA A 77 -8.21 8.09 13.62
N GLU A 78 -7.66 8.78 14.63
CA GLU A 78 -8.23 10.04 15.11
C GLU A 78 -8.31 11.05 13.96
N GLU A 79 -9.39 11.83 13.95
CA GLU A 79 -9.51 12.94 13.00
C GLU A 79 -8.31 13.86 13.16
N LYS A 80 -7.55 14.03 12.08
CA LYS A 80 -6.53 15.08 12.03
C LYS A 80 -7.28 16.39 11.86
N ASN A 81 -6.93 17.40 12.67
CA ASN A 81 -7.26 18.80 12.41
C ASN A 81 -6.58 19.25 11.11
N SER A 82 -7.07 18.74 9.98
CA SER A 82 -6.64 19.14 8.66
C SER A 82 -7.30 20.48 8.38
N PRO A 83 -6.54 21.50 7.94
CA PRO A 83 -7.12 22.78 7.52
C PRO A 83 -8.02 22.67 6.27
N GLY A 84 -8.14 21.47 5.67
CA GLY A 84 -8.94 21.21 4.48
C GLY A 84 -10.41 20.84 4.72
N GLN A 85 -11.17 20.79 3.63
CA GLN A 85 -12.59 20.39 3.59
C GLN A 85 -12.80 18.87 3.50
N ALA A 86 -11.73 18.07 3.57
CA ALA A 86 -11.80 16.62 3.46
C ALA A 86 -12.70 16.01 4.56
N VAL A 87 -13.62 15.14 4.14
CA VAL A 87 -14.56 14.43 5.02
C VAL A 87 -13.95 13.13 5.54
N ALA A 88 -13.08 12.50 4.76
CA ALA A 88 -12.33 11.31 5.11
C ALA A 88 -10.97 11.31 4.41
N THR A 89 -10.07 10.42 4.83
CA THR A 89 -8.85 10.12 4.09
C THR A 89 -8.48 8.66 4.32
N SER A 90 -8.33 7.93 3.22
CA SER A 90 -7.80 6.57 3.21
C SER A 90 -6.28 6.56 3.13
N ASN A 91 -5.63 5.97 4.14
CA ASN A 91 -4.23 5.58 4.03
C ASN A 91 -4.18 4.22 3.32
N THR A 92 -3.84 4.23 2.04
CA THR A 92 -3.81 3.05 1.19
C THR A 92 -2.47 2.95 0.47
N GLY A 93 -2.07 1.73 0.13
CA GLY A 93 -0.88 1.52 -0.69
C GLY A 93 -0.72 0.08 -1.14
N PHE A 94 0.12 -0.12 -2.16
CA PHE A 94 0.57 -1.44 -2.57
C PHE A 94 2.05 -1.65 -2.19
N GLY A 95 2.48 -2.89 -2.11
CA GLY A 95 3.84 -3.23 -1.69
C GLY A 95 4.17 -4.69 -2.00
N TYR A 96 5.38 -5.11 -1.64
CA TYR A 96 5.82 -6.48 -1.91
C TYR A 96 6.80 -7.01 -0.88
N THR A 97 6.85 -8.33 -0.79
CA THR A 97 7.92 -9.07 -0.11
C THR A 97 8.45 -10.10 -1.09
N ILE A 98 9.69 -9.92 -1.54
CA ILE A 98 10.32 -10.81 -2.51
C ILE A 98 11.70 -11.23 -1.99
N THR A 99 11.96 -12.52 -2.11
CA THR A 99 13.24 -13.18 -1.87
C THR A 99 13.73 -13.80 -3.16
N LYS A 100 14.99 -14.25 -3.19
CA LYS A 100 15.55 -14.94 -4.36
C LYS A 100 16.22 -16.24 -3.91
N LYS A 101 15.91 -17.35 -4.59
CA LYS A 101 16.66 -18.61 -4.48
C LYS A 101 17.34 -18.90 -5.81
N GLY A 102 18.66 -18.66 -5.88
CA GLY A 102 19.40 -18.71 -7.15
C GLY A 102 18.97 -17.58 -8.08
N PHE A 103 18.39 -17.89 -9.25
CA PHE A 103 17.83 -16.92 -10.20
C PHE A 103 16.30 -16.76 -10.11
N LYS A 104 15.64 -17.52 -9.24
CA LYS A 104 14.18 -17.55 -9.15
C LYS A 104 13.70 -16.64 -8.02
N PRO A 105 13.04 -15.51 -8.31
CA PRO A 105 12.38 -14.73 -7.28
C PRO A 105 11.16 -15.47 -6.73
N GLN A 106 10.96 -15.37 -5.42
CA GLN A 106 9.81 -15.92 -4.72
C GLN A 106 9.23 -14.88 -3.77
N GLY A 107 7.92 -14.68 -3.78
CA GLY A 107 7.30 -13.66 -2.97
C GLY A 107 5.83 -13.41 -3.26
N TYR A 108 5.36 -12.29 -2.73
CA TYR A 108 4.00 -11.80 -2.95
C TYR A 108 3.99 -10.28 -3.06
N VAL A 109 2.99 -9.79 -3.79
CA VAL A 109 2.60 -8.37 -3.85
C VAL A 109 1.31 -8.25 -3.03
N PHE A 110 1.08 -7.10 -2.42
CA PHE A 110 -0.13 -6.82 -1.65
C PHE A 110 -0.65 -5.42 -1.95
N ALA A 111 -1.95 -5.21 -1.73
CA ALA A 111 -2.62 -3.91 -1.72
C ALA A 111 -3.41 -3.80 -0.43
N HIS A 112 -3.15 -2.75 0.35
CA HIS A 112 -3.64 -2.59 1.72
C HIS A 112 -4.36 -1.26 1.92
N PHE A 113 -5.40 -1.31 2.75
CA PHE A 113 -6.01 -0.17 3.40
C PHE A 113 -5.60 -0.19 4.88
N TYR A 114 -4.92 0.85 5.36
CA TYR A 114 -4.38 0.92 6.72
C TYR A 114 -5.38 1.59 7.66
N CYS A 115 -6.05 0.79 8.49
CA CYS A 115 -7.17 1.23 9.32
C CYS A 115 -6.75 2.31 10.34
N SER A 116 -5.64 2.08 11.04
CA SER A 116 -5.06 3.02 12.02
C SER A 116 -4.47 4.28 11.40
N GLY A 117 -4.33 4.33 10.06
CA GLY A 117 -3.87 5.51 9.33
C GLY A 117 -4.98 6.28 8.62
N SER A 118 -6.20 5.73 8.60
CA SER A 118 -7.35 6.26 7.86
C SER A 118 -8.35 6.88 8.83
N TRP A 119 -8.74 8.13 8.58
CA TRP A 119 -9.64 8.89 9.47
C TRP A 119 -10.88 9.37 8.72
N LYS A 120 -11.92 9.69 9.49
CA LYS A 120 -13.20 10.24 9.01
C LYS A 120 -13.68 11.34 9.95
N LYS A 121 -14.42 12.32 9.43
CA LYS A 121 -15.08 13.37 10.21
C LYS A 121 -16.52 12.95 10.52
N PRO A 122 -16.86 12.66 11.80
CA PRO A 122 -18.22 12.26 12.16
C PRO A 122 -19.24 13.34 11.77
N GLY A 123 -20.41 12.93 11.27
CA GLY A 123 -21.52 13.82 10.90
C GLY A 123 -21.52 14.34 9.46
N LEU A 124 -20.45 14.11 8.68
CA LEU A 124 -20.39 14.43 7.25
C LEU A 124 -20.29 13.18 6.35
N LEU A 125 -20.44 11.99 6.94
CA LEU A 125 -20.31 10.71 6.26
C LEU A 125 -21.46 10.49 5.26
N SER A 126 -21.14 9.95 4.09
CA SER A 126 -22.13 9.54 3.10
C SER A 126 -21.62 8.37 2.26
N ASP A 127 -22.53 7.61 1.65
CA ASP A 127 -22.19 6.49 0.76
C ASP A 127 -21.35 6.95 -0.43
N GLN A 128 -21.53 8.20 -0.88
CA GLN A 128 -20.75 8.80 -1.97
C GLN A 128 -19.29 8.99 -1.59
N VAL A 129 -19.02 9.49 -0.38
CA VAL A 129 -17.66 9.63 0.15
C VAL A 129 -17.05 8.24 0.41
N LEU A 130 -17.79 7.31 1.00
CA LEU A 130 -17.27 5.96 1.23
C LEU A 130 -16.92 5.24 -0.09
N ALA A 131 -17.76 5.39 -1.11
CA ALA A 131 -17.50 4.87 -2.44
C ALA A 131 -16.29 5.56 -3.11
N HIS A 132 -16.00 6.80 -2.76
CA HIS A 132 -14.81 7.52 -3.21
C HIS A 132 -13.55 6.93 -2.57
N GLU A 133 -13.56 6.77 -1.25
CA GLU A 133 -12.48 6.12 -0.49
C GLU A 133 -12.21 4.68 -0.96
N GLN A 134 -13.26 3.92 -1.29
CA GLN A 134 -13.12 2.59 -1.88
C GLN A 134 -12.33 2.62 -3.19
N ARG A 135 -12.48 3.67 -4.02
CA ARG A 135 -11.73 3.75 -5.28
C ARG A 135 -10.25 3.95 -5.06
N HIS A 136 -9.83 4.69 -4.02
CA HIS A 136 -8.41 4.75 -3.66
C HIS A 136 -7.85 3.36 -3.33
N PHE A 137 -8.64 2.54 -2.63
CA PHE A 137 -8.25 1.17 -2.34
C PHE A 137 -8.20 0.29 -3.60
N ASP A 138 -9.15 0.43 -4.52
CA ASP A 138 -9.16 -0.29 -5.81
C ASP A 138 -8.00 0.15 -6.72
N ILE A 139 -7.57 1.41 -6.66
CA ILE A 139 -6.40 1.90 -7.39
C ILE A 139 -5.12 1.23 -6.85
N CYS A 140 -5.04 0.95 -5.55
CA CYS A 140 -3.92 0.17 -5.00
C CYS A 140 -3.85 -1.22 -5.61
N GLU A 141 -5.00 -1.90 -5.76
CA GLU A 141 -5.05 -3.18 -6.47
C GLU A 141 -4.63 -3.04 -7.94
N LEU A 142 -5.11 -2.01 -8.63
CA LEU A 142 -4.72 -1.77 -10.02
C LEU A 142 -3.20 -1.68 -10.18
N TYR A 143 -2.53 -0.95 -9.29
CA TYR A 143 -1.07 -0.82 -9.33
C TYR A 143 -0.34 -2.06 -8.79
N SER A 144 -0.94 -2.83 -7.89
CA SER A 144 -0.44 -4.16 -7.49
C SER A 144 -0.37 -5.11 -8.70
N ARG A 145 -1.44 -5.12 -9.53
CA ARG A 145 -1.53 -5.91 -10.77
C ARG A 145 -0.52 -5.47 -11.81
N LYS A 146 -0.36 -4.14 -12.02
CA LYS A 146 0.66 -3.58 -12.90
C LYS A 146 2.06 -4.03 -12.47
N PHE A 147 2.35 -4.00 -11.18
CA PHE A 147 3.65 -4.45 -10.66
C PHE A 147 3.89 -5.95 -10.85
N LEU A 148 2.88 -6.79 -10.62
CA LEU A 148 2.96 -8.22 -10.93
C LEU A 148 3.24 -8.50 -12.41
N ALA A 149 2.61 -7.74 -13.32
CA ALA A 149 2.87 -7.83 -14.75
C ALA A 149 4.34 -7.48 -15.07
N SER A 150 4.87 -6.40 -14.48
CA SER A 150 6.28 -6.03 -14.65
C SER A 150 7.24 -7.09 -14.10
N ILE A 151 6.94 -7.71 -12.96
CA ILE A 151 7.75 -8.80 -12.40
C ILE A 151 7.82 -9.98 -13.38
N ASP A 152 6.71 -10.36 -14.00
CA ASP A 152 6.68 -11.48 -14.94
C ASP A 152 7.42 -11.16 -16.25
N ALA A 153 7.38 -9.90 -16.71
CA ALA A 153 8.21 -9.44 -17.82
C ALA A 153 9.71 -9.56 -17.48
N LEU A 154 10.12 -9.05 -16.30
CA LEU A 154 11.53 -9.11 -15.84
C LEU A 154 12.05 -10.55 -15.70
N LYS A 155 11.20 -11.49 -15.26
CA LYS A 155 11.53 -12.92 -15.21
C LYS A 155 11.76 -13.48 -16.62
N THR A 156 10.88 -13.16 -17.56
CA THR A 156 10.92 -13.66 -18.94
C THR A 156 12.17 -13.17 -19.68
N GLU A 157 12.54 -11.91 -19.46
CA GLU A 157 13.72 -11.28 -20.08
C GLU A 157 15.05 -11.67 -19.42
N GLN A 158 15.03 -12.52 -18.37
CA GLN A 158 16.19 -12.86 -17.54
C GLN A 158 16.89 -11.62 -16.93
N ASN A 159 16.18 -10.50 -16.83
CA ASN A 159 16.69 -9.23 -16.29
C ASN A 159 16.32 -9.03 -14.81
N PHE A 160 15.83 -10.09 -14.14
CA PHE A 160 15.42 -9.98 -12.76
C PHE A 160 16.62 -9.78 -11.81
N ASN A 161 16.70 -8.59 -11.25
CA ASN A 161 17.55 -8.25 -10.12
C ASN A 161 16.84 -7.24 -9.21
N PHE A 162 17.30 -7.13 -7.95
CA PHE A 162 16.65 -6.29 -6.96
C PHE A 162 16.74 -4.79 -7.24
N ALA A 163 17.78 -4.33 -7.95
CA ALA A 163 17.89 -2.92 -8.34
C ALA A 163 16.82 -2.57 -9.38
N THR A 164 16.70 -3.36 -10.45
CA THR A 164 15.65 -3.17 -11.48
C THR A 164 14.26 -3.29 -10.88
N LEU A 165 14.02 -4.29 -10.01
CA LEU A 165 12.75 -4.42 -9.30
C LEU A 165 12.41 -3.18 -8.47
N SER A 166 13.39 -2.64 -7.73
CA SER A 166 13.18 -1.42 -6.92
C SER A 166 12.87 -0.21 -7.81
N THR A 167 13.60 -0.04 -8.91
CA THR A 167 13.36 1.06 -9.87
C THR A 167 11.97 0.96 -10.48
N THR A 168 11.57 -0.22 -10.95
CA THR A 168 10.22 -0.47 -11.49
C THR A 168 9.14 -0.17 -10.46
N TYR A 169 9.35 -0.57 -9.20
CA TYR A 169 8.41 -0.24 -8.13
C TYR A 169 8.32 1.28 -7.90
N ASP A 170 9.45 1.99 -7.87
CA ASP A 170 9.48 3.44 -7.64
C ASP A 170 8.76 4.22 -8.75
N GLU A 171 8.95 3.80 -10.00
CA GLU A 171 8.25 4.36 -11.16
C GLU A 171 6.74 4.14 -11.05
N LEU A 172 6.31 2.91 -10.78
CA LEU A 172 4.88 2.60 -10.59
C LEU A 172 4.29 3.29 -9.37
N ASN A 173 5.05 3.46 -8.29
CA ASN A 173 4.57 4.16 -7.10
C ASN A 173 4.41 5.67 -7.36
N LYS A 174 5.25 6.26 -8.22
CA LYS A 174 5.08 7.64 -8.69
C LYS A 174 3.86 7.78 -9.59
N GLU A 175 3.65 6.85 -10.52
CA GLU A 175 2.45 6.82 -11.36
C GLU A 175 1.17 6.63 -10.54
N PHE A 176 1.21 5.75 -9.55
CA PHE A 176 0.13 5.51 -8.60
C PHE A 176 -0.27 6.80 -7.87
N ALA A 177 0.71 7.54 -7.34
CA ALA A 177 0.45 8.82 -6.68
C ALA A 177 -0.23 9.83 -7.63
N GLY A 178 0.27 9.96 -8.86
CA GLY A 178 -0.35 10.84 -9.87
C GLY A 178 -1.76 10.39 -10.29
N PHE A 179 -2.02 9.09 -10.34
CA PHE A 179 -3.35 8.56 -10.66
C PHE A 179 -4.36 8.81 -9.53
N GLN A 180 -3.94 8.70 -8.27
CA GLN A 180 -4.75 9.04 -7.10
C GLN A 180 -5.09 10.54 -7.10
N GLU A 181 -4.10 11.40 -7.33
CA GLU A 181 -4.28 12.86 -7.42
C GLU A 181 -5.21 13.25 -8.57
N GLN A 182 -5.04 12.65 -9.75
CA GLN A 182 -5.94 12.88 -10.89
C GLN A 182 -7.39 12.47 -10.56
N TYR A 183 -7.58 11.34 -9.88
CA TYR A 183 -8.90 10.89 -9.45
C TYR A 183 -9.54 11.86 -8.45
N ASP A 184 -8.77 12.33 -7.47
CA ASP A 184 -9.19 13.34 -6.51
C ASP A 184 -9.64 14.64 -7.20
N GLU A 185 -8.79 15.19 -8.06
CA GLU A 185 -9.05 16.45 -8.75
C GLU A 185 -10.28 16.37 -9.67
N GLU A 186 -10.36 15.34 -10.51
CA GLU A 186 -11.42 15.21 -11.50
C GLU A 186 -12.78 14.88 -10.88
N THR A 187 -12.80 14.22 -9.73
CA THR A 187 -14.04 13.98 -8.96
C THR A 187 -14.34 15.08 -7.96
N LYS A 188 -13.49 16.12 -7.89
CA LYS A 188 -13.57 17.22 -6.91
C LYS A 188 -13.65 16.67 -5.49
N HIS A 189 -12.77 15.73 -5.13
CA HIS A 189 -12.72 15.07 -3.83
C HIS A 189 -14.09 14.51 -3.43
N SER A 190 -14.65 13.64 -4.27
CA SER A 190 -16.00 13.06 -4.18
C SER A 190 -17.18 13.98 -4.47
N MET A 191 -17.02 15.28 -4.65
CA MET A 191 -18.18 16.19 -4.83
C MET A 191 -18.88 16.05 -6.18
N ASP A 192 -18.18 15.55 -7.22
CA ASP A 192 -18.74 15.31 -8.55
C ASP A 192 -19.09 13.83 -8.76
N ALA A 193 -20.35 13.49 -8.46
CA ALA A 193 -20.86 12.13 -8.58
C ALA A 193 -20.84 11.60 -10.03
N PHE A 194 -20.95 12.47 -11.03
CA PHE A 194 -20.92 12.05 -12.43
C PHE A 194 -19.50 11.68 -12.85
N ALA A 195 -18.51 12.53 -12.53
CA ALA A 195 -17.11 12.22 -12.76
C ALA A 195 -16.68 10.95 -12.02
N GLN A 196 -17.08 10.79 -10.76
CA GLN A 196 -16.80 9.59 -9.97
C GLN A 196 -17.36 8.33 -10.64
N LYS A 197 -18.57 8.38 -11.21
CA LYS A 197 -19.13 7.24 -11.96
C LYS A 197 -18.31 6.89 -13.20
N LEU A 198 -17.78 7.88 -13.92
CA LEU A 198 -16.90 7.64 -15.06
C LEU A 198 -15.59 6.99 -14.62
N TRP A 199 -15.00 7.48 -13.54
CA TRP A 199 -13.80 6.91 -12.93
C TRP A 199 -14.00 5.49 -12.43
N ASN A 200 -15.13 5.20 -11.76
CA ASN A 200 -15.49 3.84 -11.36
C ASN A 200 -15.49 2.88 -12.57
N GLY A 201 -16.05 3.32 -13.70
CA GLY A 201 -16.03 2.55 -14.94
C GLY A 201 -14.63 2.36 -15.51
N ARG A 202 -13.77 3.39 -15.44
CA ARG A 202 -12.37 3.32 -15.89
C ARG A 202 -11.57 2.33 -15.06
N ILE A 203 -11.54 2.51 -13.73
CA ILE A 203 -10.80 1.67 -12.78
C ILE A 203 -11.25 0.21 -12.92
N LYS A 204 -12.56 -0.04 -13.01
CA LYS A 204 -13.10 -1.37 -13.22
C LYS A 204 -12.55 -2.02 -14.50
N ARG A 205 -12.56 -1.31 -15.63
CA ARG A 205 -12.03 -1.84 -16.90
C ARG A 205 -10.53 -2.11 -16.83
N GLU A 206 -9.75 -1.22 -16.22
CA GLU A 206 -8.30 -1.41 -16.07
C GLU A 206 -7.99 -2.63 -15.17
N LEU A 207 -8.76 -2.84 -14.11
CA LEU A 207 -8.66 -4.05 -13.28
C LEU A 207 -8.98 -5.31 -14.10
N GLU A 208 -10.09 -5.32 -14.85
CA GLU A 208 -10.52 -6.46 -15.68
C GLU A 208 -9.48 -6.83 -16.75
N GLN A 209 -8.82 -5.84 -17.37
CA GLN A 209 -7.73 -6.08 -18.33
C GLN A 209 -6.53 -6.79 -17.71
N LEU A 210 -6.35 -6.66 -16.41
CA LEU A 210 -5.26 -7.26 -15.64
C LEU A 210 -5.73 -8.40 -14.73
N GLU A 211 -6.90 -9.01 -14.98
CA GLU A 211 -7.48 -10.05 -14.10
C GLU A 211 -6.53 -11.24 -13.87
N GLN A 212 -5.68 -11.59 -14.85
CA GLN A 212 -4.65 -12.63 -14.70
C GLN A 212 -3.61 -12.34 -13.60
N TYR A 213 -3.51 -11.08 -13.16
CA TYR A 213 -2.61 -10.60 -12.12
C TYR A 213 -3.33 -10.25 -10.81
N ALA A 214 -4.63 -10.57 -10.68
CA ALA A 214 -5.38 -10.32 -9.45
C ALA A 214 -4.63 -10.89 -8.21
N LEU A 215 -4.72 -10.19 -7.07
CA LEU A 215 -4.06 -10.61 -5.83
C LEU A 215 -4.63 -11.92 -5.25
N ASN A 216 -4.15 -13.05 -5.77
CA ASN A 216 -4.30 -14.40 -5.24
C ASN A 216 -3.09 -15.28 -5.59
N ARG A 217 -2.01 -14.66 -6.10
CA ARG A 217 -0.86 -15.33 -6.67
C ARG A 217 0.40 -15.05 -5.86
N ASN A 218 0.82 -16.04 -5.08
CA ASN A 218 2.22 -16.16 -4.69
C ASN A 218 3.01 -16.62 -5.93
N PHE A 219 4.23 -16.13 -6.10
CA PHE A 219 5.11 -16.52 -7.22
C PHE A 219 6.50 -16.89 -6.75
#